data_AF-A0A925TL94-F1
#
_entry.id   AF-A0A925TL94-F1
#
_cell.length_a   1.000
_cell.length_b   1.000
_cell.length_c   1.000
_cell.angle_alpha   90.00
_cell.angle_beta   90.00
_cell.angle_gamma   90.00
#
_symmetry.space_group_name_H-M   'P 1'
#
loop_
_entity.id
_entity.type
_entity.pdbx_description
1 polymer ?
#
loop_
_entity_poly.entity_id
_entity_poly.type
_entity_poly.pdbx_seq_one_letter_code
_entity_poly.pdbx_strand_id
1 'polypeptide(L)'
;MLVIRRMVDRHRSYTGIFLPGEPPRIFPTTDHEHGRILQIYKQDKAYEGVINDFTDDSVPSPLDARPSTPTAAPAAPSPQPRKQRHSRAQHQKARQ
;
A
#
# COMPACT_ATOMS: atom_id res chain seq x y z
N MET A 1 -0.09 -17.91 19.23
CA MET A 1 0.41 -17.13 18.08
C MET A 1 1.73 -17.75 17.63
N LEU A 2 1.81 -18.20 16.37
CA LEU A 2 3.04 -18.72 15.77
C LEU A 2 3.89 -17.55 15.31
N VAL A 3 5.16 -17.50 15.72
CA VAL A 3 6.08 -16.46 15.29
C VAL A 3 7.23 -17.12 14.52
N ILE A 4 7.45 -16.66 13.29
CA ILE A 4 8.60 -17.05 12.47
C ILE A 4 9.47 -15.81 12.28
N ARG A 5 10.75 -15.91 12.62
CA ARG A 5 11.70 -14.81 12.46
C ARG A 5 12.89 -15.23 11.62
N ARG A 6 13.34 -14.30 10.80
CA ARG A 6 14.62 -14.39 10.12
C ARG A 6 15.72 -13.85 11.03
N MET A 7 16.79 -14.63 11.18
CA MET A 7 17.99 -14.24 11.92
C MET A 7 19.17 -14.32 10.97
N VAL A 8 20.10 -13.38 11.08
CA VAL A 8 21.26 -13.30 10.18
C VAL A 8 22.49 -13.02 11.04
N ASP A 9 23.55 -13.79 10.83
CA ASP A 9 24.87 -13.51 11.37
C ASP A 9 25.81 -13.00 10.25
N ARG A 10 27.11 -12.88 10.52
CA ARG A 10 28.08 -12.39 9.51
C ARG A 10 28.24 -13.30 8.29
N HIS A 11 27.87 -14.57 8.40
CA HIS A 11 28.22 -15.62 7.44
C HIS A 11 27.03 -16.47 6.96
N ARG A 12 25.91 -16.48 7.69
CA ARG A 12 24.79 -17.41 7.56
C ARG A 12 23.48 -16.73 7.94
N SER A 13 22.42 -17.23 7.32
CA SER A 13 21.04 -16.91 7.70
C SER A 13 20.41 -18.12 8.39
N TYR A 14 19.47 -17.84 9.28
CA TYR A 14 18.74 -18.83 10.06
C TYR A 14 17.26 -18.46 10.07
N THR A 15 16.42 -19.49 10.20
CA THR A 15 15.01 -19.33 10.50
C THR A 15 14.75 -19.84 11.91
N GLY A 16 14.09 -19.01 12.73
CA GLY A 16 13.61 -19.37 14.05
C GLY A 16 12.09 -19.53 14.03
N ILE A 17 11.59 -20.67 14.51
CA ILE A 17 10.17 -20.97 14.72
C ILE A 17 9.91 -21.00 16.22
N PHE A 18 8.97 -20.16 16.66
CA PHE A 18 8.63 -19.97 18.07
C PHE A 18 7.16 -20.34 18.29
N LEU A 19 6.95 -21.40 19.06
CA LEU A 19 5.63 -21.88 19.47
C LEU A 19 5.45 -21.66 20.98
N PRO A 20 4.27 -21.20 21.44
CA PRO A 20 4.01 -21.05 22.87
C PRO A 20 4.15 -22.39 23.61
N GLY A 21 5.01 -22.43 24.64
CA GLY A 21 5.22 -23.62 25.45
C GLY A 21 6.21 -24.65 24.87
N GLU A 22 6.74 -24.44 23.66
CA GLU A 22 7.83 -25.26 23.11
C GLU A 22 9.16 -24.50 23.08
N PRO A 23 10.30 -25.20 23.22
CA PRO A 23 11.60 -24.62 22.93
C PRO A 23 11.66 -24.07 21.49
N PRO A 24 12.33 -22.93 21.27
CA PRO A 24 12.54 -22.39 19.93
C PRO A 24 13.26 -23.39 19.02
N ARG A 25 12.79 -23.53 17.78
CA ARG A 25 13.47 -24.32 16.75
C ARG A 25 14.20 -23.37 15.81
N ILE A 26 15.53 -23.38 15.87
CA ILE A 26 16.38 -22.49 15.08
C ILE A 26 17.29 -23.36 14.21
N PHE A 27 17.27 -23.13 12.90
CA PHE A 27 18.08 -23.89 11.96
C PHE A 27 18.57 -23.00 10.82
N PRO A 28 19.75 -23.28 10.24
CA PRO A 28 20.30 -22.49 9.15
C PRO A 28 19.41 -22.63 7.91
N THR A 29 19.15 -21.51 7.23
CA THR A 29 18.30 -21.45 6.03
C THR A 29 18.79 -20.34 5.10
N THR A 30 18.66 -20.57 3.81
CA THR A 30 18.76 -19.54 2.76
C THR A 30 17.50 -18.66 2.71
N ASP A 31 17.58 -17.55 2.00
CA ASP A 31 16.45 -16.64 1.72
C ASP A 31 15.28 -17.35 1.05
N HIS A 32 15.60 -18.22 0.09
CA HIS A 32 14.61 -19.00 -0.64
C HIS A 32 13.89 -20.00 0.28
N GLU A 33 14.65 -20.72 1.11
CA GLU A 33 14.07 -21.64 2.11
C GLU A 33 13.22 -20.90 3.12
N HIS A 34 13.69 -19.75 3.62
CA HIS A 34 12.92 -18.91 4.51
C HIS A 34 11.59 -18.48 3.90
N GLY A 35 11.61 -17.98 2.65
CA GLY A 35 10.39 -17.61 1.92
C GLY A 35 9.45 -18.80 1.73
N ARG A 36 10.00 -20.00 1.47
CA ARG A 36 9.19 -21.22 1.37
C ARG A 36 8.57 -21.62 2.70
N ILE A 37 9.27 -21.44 3.81
CA ILE A 37 8.73 -21.67 5.17
C ILE A 37 7.56 -20.72 5.44
N LEU A 38 7.71 -19.43 5.14
CA LEU A 38 6.62 -18.45 5.30
C LEU A 38 5.38 -18.86 4.49
N GLN A 39 5.55 -19.34 3.25
CA GLN A 39 4.44 -19.85 2.43
C GLN A 39 3.73 -21.05 3.04
N ILE A 40 4.47 -22.01 3.59
CA ILE A 40 3.90 -23.20 4.22
C ILE A 40 3.02 -22.80 5.41
N TYR A 41 3.48 -21.84 6.21
CA TYR A 41 2.75 -21.31 7.36
C TYR A 41 1.78 -20.17 7.02
N LYS A 42 1.61 -19.84 5.73
CA LYS A 42 0.73 -18.76 5.24
C LYS A 42 1.03 -17.40 5.88
N GLN A 43 2.30 -17.08 6.08
CA GLN A 43 2.80 -15.80 6.62
C GLN A 43 3.49 -14.92 5.57
N ASP A 44 3.52 -15.33 4.29
CA ASP A 44 4.15 -14.56 3.21
C ASP A 44 3.25 -13.48 2.61
N LYS A 45 1.93 -13.59 2.76
CA LYS A 45 0.93 -12.65 2.23
C LYS A 45 -0.41 -12.80 2.95
N ALA A 46 -1.38 -11.96 2.59
CA ALA A 46 -2.77 -12.15 3.01
C ALA A 46 -3.35 -13.45 2.44
N TYR A 47 -3.97 -14.25 3.30
CA TYR A 47 -4.73 -15.44 2.93
C TYR A 47 -6.14 -15.35 3.50
N GLU A 48 -7.13 -15.74 2.72
CA GLU A 48 -8.52 -15.78 3.17
C GLU A 48 -8.70 -16.72 4.37
N GLY A 49 -9.36 -16.22 5.42
CA GLY A 49 -9.62 -16.97 6.65
C GLY A 49 -8.40 -17.23 7.55
N VAL A 50 -7.25 -16.59 7.28
CA VAL A 50 -6.05 -16.71 8.10
C VAL A 50 -5.71 -15.36 8.71
N ILE A 51 -5.57 -15.31 10.04
CA ILE A 51 -5.10 -14.12 10.77
C ILE A 51 -3.57 -14.15 10.78
N ASN A 52 -2.94 -13.19 10.12
CA ASN A 52 -1.50 -12.98 10.06
C ASN A 52 -1.18 -11.48 9.96
N ASP A 53 0.10 -11.12 9.90
CA ASP A 53 0.53 -9.70 9.83
C ASP A 53 -0.05 -8.90 8.64
N PHE A 54 -0.63 -9.56 7.63
CA PHE A 54 -1.26 -8.91 6.46
C PHE A 54 -2.79 -8.83 6.54
N THR A 55 -3.40 -9.51 7.50
CA THR A 55 -4.87 -9.55 7.73
C THR A 55 -5.24 -9.12 9.15
N ASP A 56 -4.25 -8.82 9.99
CA ASP A 56 -4.47 -8.25 11.30
C ASP A 56 -4.83 -6.76 11.18
N ASP A 57 -6.14 -6.49 11.17
CA ASP A 57 -6.74 -5.15 11.08
C ASP A 57 -6.61 -4.33 12.39
N SER A 58 -5.72 -4.71 13.32
CA SER A 58 -5.51 -4.02 14.59
C SER A 58 -4.92 -2.60 14.45
N VAL A 59 -4.58 -2.15 13.24
CA VAL A 59 -4.20 -0.77 12.96
C VAL A 59 -5.44 -0.01 12.47
N PRO A 60 -6.04 0.89 13.27
CA PRO A 60 -7.16 1.70 12.78
C PRO A 60 -6.67 2.53 11.60
N SER A 61 -7.22 2.27 10.40
CA SER A 61 -6.98 3.11 9.24
C SER A 61 -7.57 4.49 9.53
N PRO A 62 -6.83 5.59 9.34
CA PRO A 62 -7.39 6.95 9.47
C PRO A 62 -8.57 7.23 8.52
N LEU A 63 -8.84 6.32 7.57
CA LEU A 63 -9.94 6.40 6.62
C LEU A 63 -11.28 5.90 7.19
N ASP A 64 -11.26 5.05 8.23
CA ASP A 64 -12.49 4.50 8.84
C ASP A 64 -13.20 5.48 9.80
N ALA A 65 -12.58 6.64 10.04
CA ALA A 65 -13.10 7.66 10.96
C ALA A 65 -14.09 8.66 10.32
N ARG A 66 -14.57 8.43 9.09
CA ARG A 66 -15.53 9.35 8.45
C ARG A 66 -16.90 8.70 8.28
N PRO A 67 -17.96 9.19 8.96
CA PRO A 67 -19.32 8.85 8.56
C PRO A 67 -19.53 9.39 7.14
N SER A 68 -19.66 8.48 6.17
CA SER A 68 -20.05 8.80 4.81
C SER A 68 -21.55 9.12 4.76
N THR A 69 -21.91 10.34 5.15
CA THR A 69 -23.17 10.93 4.70
C THR A 69 -23.03 11.32 3.22
N PRO A 70 -23.95 10.93 2.33
CA PRO A 70 -23.95 11.40 0.96
C PRO A 70 -24.48 12.85 0.94
N THR A 71 -23.61 13.82 1.21
CA THR A 71 -23.94 15.22 0.92
C THR A 71 -23.83 15.41 -0.59
N ALA A 72 -24.99 15.51 -1.23
CA ALA A 72 -25.14 15.88 -2.62
C ALA A 72 -24.23 17.05 -2.99
N ALA A 73 -23.39 16.85 -4.01
CA ALA A 73 -22.62 17.93 -4.61
C ALA A 73 -23.58 19.03 -5.11
N PRO A 74 -23.33 20.32 -4.80
CA PRO A 74 -24.04 21.38 -5.50
C PRO A 74 -23.61 21.37 -6.96
N ALA A 75 -24.60 21.38 -7.85
CA ALA A 75 -24.46 21.32 -9.29
C ALA A 75 -23.42 22.31 -9.82
N ALA A 76 -22.52 21.81 -10.68
CA ALA A 76 -21.60 22.62 -11.45
C ALA A 76 -22.37 23.64 -12.32
N PRO A 77 -21.96 24.92 -12.38
CA PRO A 77 -22.54 25.84 -13.35
C PRO A 77 -22.02 25.51 -14.76
N SER A 78 -22.97 25.51 -15.71
CA SER A 78 -22.82 25.22 -17.14
C SER A 78 -21.63 25.93 -17.83
N PRO A 79 -21.06 25.32 -18.89
CA PRO A 79 -19.95 25.91 -19.63
C PRO A 79 -20.41 27.13 -20.46
N GLN A 80 -19.72 28.26 -20.32
CA GLN A 80 -19.97 29.47 -21.11
C GLN A 80 -19.48 29.30 -22.56
N PRO A 81 -20.18 29.87 -23.57
CA PRO A 81 -19.79 29.75 -24.96
C PRO A 81 -18.59 30.65 -25.29
N ARG A 82 -17.56 30.03 -25.86
CA ARG A 82 -16.34 30.67 -26.35
C ARG A 82 -16.66 31.63 -27.50
N LYS A 83 -16.71 32.93 -27.23
CA LYS A 83 -16.85 33.96 -28.27
C LYS A 83 -15.61 33.98 -29.17
N GLN A 84 -15.82 33.67 -30.45
CA GLN A 84 -14.87 33.89 -31.53
C GLN A 84 -14.49 35.39 -31.58
N ARG A 85 -13.20 35.72 -31.43
CA ARG A 85 -12.71 37.04 -31.80
C ARG A 85 -12.29 37.00 -33.26
N HIS A 86 -13.12 37.59 -34.12
CA HIS A 86 -12.78 37.91 -35.50
C HIS A 86 -11.69 38.98 -35.56
N SER A 87 -10.84 38.78 -36.56
CA SER A 87 -9.85 39.69 -37.14
C SER A 87 -10.29 41.14 -37.23
N ARG A 88 -9.35 42.08 -37.00
CA ARG A 88 -9.35 43.35 -37.73
C ARG A 88 -7.93 43.86 -37.93
N ALA A 89 -7.64 44.11 -39.20
CA ALA A 89 -6.41 44.58 -39.79
C ALA A 89 -6.09 46.04 -39.44
N GLN A 90 -4.96 46.49 -40.01
CA GLN A 90 -4.54 47.88 -40.26
C GLN A 90 -3.85 48.58 -39.09
N HIS A 91 -2.85 49.43 -39.25
CA HIS A 91 -1.90 49.82 -40.31
C HIS A 91 -1.07 50.96 -39.66
N GLN A 92 0.03 51.35 -40.29
CA GLN A 92 0.72 52.65 -40.17
C GLN A 92 1.77 52.85 -39.05
N LYS A 93 3.02 53.04 -39.55
CA LYS A 93 3.88 54.24 -39.43
C LYS A 93 4.34 54.62 -38.01
N ALA A 94 5.54 55.12 -37.75
CA ALA A 94 6.69 55.54 -38.55
C ALA A 94 7.81 55.93 -37.57
N ARG A 95 9.08 55.93 -38.06
CA ARG A 95 10.23 56.74 -37.60
C ARG A 95 10.71 56.49 -36.16
N GLN A 96 12.00 56.35 -35.88
CA GLN A 96 13.17 57.07 -36.39
C GLN A 96 14.36 56.12 -36.55
#